data_AF-A0A7K3BFV2-F1
#
_entry.id   AF-A0A7K3BFV2-F1
#
_cell.length_a   1.000
_cell.length_b   1.000
_cell.length_c   1.000
_cell.angle_alpha   90.00
_cell.angle_beta   90.00
_cell.angle_gamma   90.00
#
_symmetry.space_group_name_H-M   'P 1'
#
loop_
_entity.id
_entity.type
_entity.pdbx_description
1 polymer ?
#
loop_
_entity_poly.entity_id
_entity_poly.type
_entity_poly.pdbx_seq_one_letter_code
_entity_poly.pdbx_strand_id
1 'polypeptide(L)'
;MYELPPDPQRLRVIRLYLQMQIAAVDAKIQEAESGSAPVAAGAAEAGGGAPQRARGVGGARTPARAWRLQSVPDPGGGSGRGVLHRDDCRVPGGGRLNRQEFEVALGMPDVTSCGVCRPEAEPAS
;
A
#
# COMPACT_ATOMS: atom_id res chain seq x y z
N MET A 1 8.71 8.02 22.10
CA MET A 1 7.49 7.43 21.53
C MET A 1 6.80 8.52 20.74
N TYR A 2 6.47 8.30 19.47
CA TYR A 2 5.57 9.21 18.76
C TYR A 2 4.20 9.12 19.42
N GLU A 3 3.70 10.24 19.94
CA GLU A 3 2.37 10.29 20.54
C GLU A 3 1.34 10.17 19.42
N LEU A 4 0.45 9.19 19.54
CA LEU A 4 -0.57 8.93 18.53
C LEU A 4 -1.66 10.01 18.63
N PRO A 5 -2.11 10.59 17.51
CA PRO A 5 -3.17 11.59 17.53
C PRO A 5 -4.50 10.96 17.99
N PRO A 6 -5.37 11.72 18.69
CA PRO A 6 -6.65 11.19 19.18
C PRO A 6 -7.70 10.99 18.07
N ASP A 7 -7.46 11.52 16.86
CA ASP A 7 -8.41 11.45 15.75
C ASP A 7 -8.48 10.02 15.13
N PRO A 8 -9.65 9.36 15.15
CA PRO A 8 -9.78 7.98 14.68
C PRO A 8 -9.55 7.81 13.17
N GLN A 9 -9.77 8.84 12.35
CA GLN A 9 -9.52 8.75 10.91
C GLN A 9 -8.02 8.78 10.61
N ARG A 10 -7.30 9.71 11.23
CA ARG A 10 -5.85 9.80 11.18
C ARG A 10 -5.19 8.52 11.68
N LEU A 11 -5.73 7.90 12.73
CA LEU A 11 -5.26 6.60 13.22
C LEU A 11 -5.45 5.47 12.17
N ARG A 12 -6.53 5.47 11.39
CA ARG A 12 -6.72 4.48 10.31
C ARG A 12 -5.68 4.65 9.20
N VAL A 13 -5.39 5.89 8.81
CA VAL A 13 -4.38 6.19 7.79
C VAL A 13 -2.98 5.80 8.30
N ILE A 14 -2.64 6.17 9.54
CA ILE A 14 -1.38 5.75 10.18
C ILE A 14 -1.26 4.23 10.21
N ARG A 15 -2.32 3.50 10.59
CA ARG A 15 -2.32 2.04 10.60
C ARG A 15 -2.05 1.46 9.22
N LEU A 16 -2.75 1.96 8.19
CA LEU A 16 -2.56 1.49 6.81
C LEU A 16 -1.12 1.74 6.33
N TYR A 17 -0.58 2.92 6.64
CA TYR A 17 0.78 3.30 6.28
C TYR A 17 1.82 2.39 6.95
N LEU A 18 1.69 2.16 8.26
CA LEU A 18 2.57 1.25 9.00
C LEU A 18 2.46 -0.20 8.52
N GLN A 19 1.26 -0.68 8.19
CA GLN A 19 1.07 -2.03 7.63
C GLN A 19 1.84 -2.22 6.32
N MET A 20 1.86 -1.21 5.44
CA MET A 20 2.65 -1.27 4.22
C MET A 20 4.16 -1.24 4.50
N GLN A 21 4.61 -0.45 5.49
CA GLN A 21 6.01 -0.44 5.90
C GLN A 21 6.45 -1.79 6.47
N ILE A 22 5.64 -2.37 7.37
CA ILE A 22 5.91 -3.69 7.96
C ILE A 22 5.99 -4.75 6.86
N ALA A 23 5.02 -4.78 5.94
CA ALA A 23 5.05 -5.74 4.83
C ALA A 23 6.31 -5.61 3.95
N ALA A 24 6.80 -4.39 3.72
CA ALA A 24 8.04 -4.17 2.97
C ALA A 24 9.28 -4.64 3.76
N VAL A 25 9.29 -4.45 5.08
CA VAL A 25 10.35 -4.96 5.97
C VAL A 25 10.32 -6.50 5.99
N ASP A 26 9.15 -7.10 6.14
CA ASP A 26 8.97 -8.56 6.14
C ASP A 26 9.43 -9.19 4.81
N ALA A 27 9.17 -8.52 3.68
CA ALA A 27 9.66 -8.95 2.38
C ALA A 27 11.20 -8.94 2.33
N LYS A 28 11.84 -7.88 2.84
CA LYS A 28 13.31 -7.78 2.91
C LYS A 28 13.92 -8.82 3.85
N ILE A 29 13.26 -9.12 4.97
CA ILE A 29 13.67 -10.18 5.89
C ILE A 29 13.64 -11.52 5.14
N GLN A 30 12.53 -11.85 4.48
CA GLN A 30 12.40 -13.08 3.69
C GLN A 30 13.44 -13.19 2.58
N GLU A 31 13.73 -12.10 1.86
CA GLU A 31 14.78 -12.06 0.84
C GLU A 31 16.17 -12.36 1.45
N ALA A 32 16.49 -11.79 2.61
CA ALA A 32 17.76 -12.01 3.29
C ALA A 32 17.90 -13.45 3.84
N GLU A 33 16.81 -13.99 4.40
CA GLU A 33 16.73 -15.37 4.90
C GLU A 33 16.83 -16.38 3.75
N SER A 34 16.13 -16.12 2.63
CA SER A 34 16.18 -16.96 1.43
C SER A 34 17.52 -16.87 0.71
N GLY A 35 18.16 -15.70 0.71
CA GLY A 35 19.51 -15.49 0.19
C GLY A 35 20.62 -16.08 1.06
N SER A 36 20.32 -16.48 2.31
CA SER A 36 21.26 -17.10 3.25
C SER A 36 21.18 -18.64 3.29
N ALA A 37 20.36 -19.27 2.44
CA ALA A 37 20.25 -20.72 2.41
C ALA A 37 21.27 -21.35 1.44
N PRO A 38 22.20 -22.23 1.90
CA PRO A 38 22.87 -23.16 1.00
C PRO A 38 21.87 -24.21 0.52
N VAL A 39 21.94 -24.49 -0.78
CA VAL A 39 21.15 -25.50 -1.50
C VAL A 39 21.11 -26.86 -0.81
N ALA A 40 19.90 -27.36 -0.56
CA ALA A 40 19.61 -28.79 -0.55
C ALA A 40 18.24 -29.01 -1.20
N ALA A 41 18.29 -29.64 -2.37
CA ALA A 41 17.14 -30.04 -3.16
C ALA A 41 16.31 -31.13 -2.46
N GLY A 42 15.00 -31.10 -2.69
CA GLY A 42 14.09 -32.19 -2.35
C GLY A 42 12.70 -31.93 -2.92
N ALA A 43 12.47 -32.40 -4.14
CA ALA A 43 11.19 -32.39 -4.82
C ALA A 43 10.18 -33.35 -4.18
N ALA A 44 8.89 -32.97 -4.14
CA ALA A 44 7.74 -33.86 -4.39
C ALA A 44 6.41 -33.09 -4.38
N GLU A 45 5.90 -32.82 -5.58
CA GLU A 45 4.57 -33.18 -6.09
C GLU A 45 3.28 -33.02 -5.24
N ALA A 46 2.36 -32.26 -5.85
CA ALA A 46 0.96 -32.61 -6.17
C ALA A 46 -0.13 -32.74 -5.07
N GLY A 47 -1.21 -31.99 -5.32
CA GLY A 47 -2.53 -32.11 -4.68
C GLY A 47 -2.95 -30.75 -4.11
N GLY A 48 -4.01 -30.06 -4.53
CA GLY A 48 -5.29 -30.49 -5.09
C GLY A 48 -6.35 -29.61 -4.42
N GLY A 49 -7.26 -29.00 -5.20
CA GLY A 49 -8.51 -28.45 -4.69
C GLY A 49 -8.61 -26.93 -4.54
N ALA A 50 -9.11 -26.27 -5.59
CA ALA A 50 -10.04 -25.16 -5.39
C ALA A 50 -11.46 -25.75 -5.22
N PRO A 51 -12.33 -25.08 -4.45
CA PRO A 51 -13.36 -24.36 -5.16
C PRO A 51 -13.56 -22.92 -4.67
N GLN A 52 -14.02 -22.13 -5.64
CA GLN A 52 -14.33 -20.71 -5.56
C GLN A 52 -15.27 -20.36 -4.41
N ARG A 53 -14.86 -19.36 -3.62
CA ARG A 53 -15.76 -18.68 -2.69
C ARG A 53 -16.78 -17.85 -3.45
N ALA A 54 -18.03 -18.06 -3.04
CA ALA A 54 -19.25 -17.35 -3.37
C ALA A 54 -19.07 -15.92 -3.91
N ARG A 55 -19.47 -15.72 -5.17
CA ARG A 55 -19.92 -14.43 -5.67
C ARG A 55 -21.30 -14.15 -5.08
N GLY A 56 -21.35 -13.27 -4.09
CA GLY A 56 -22.56 -12.66 -3.59
C GLY A 56 -22.32 -11.17 -3.37
N VAL A 57 -23.39 -10.39 -3.57
CA VAL A 57 -23.53 -8.95 -3.34
C VAL A 57 -23.23 -8.06 -4.55
N GLY A 58 -24.25 -7.94 -5.40
CA GLY A 58 -24.59 -6.63 -5.94
C GLY A 58 -24.90 -5.68 -4.78
N GLY A 59 -24.15 -4.59 -4.69
CA GLY A 59 -24.34 -3.50 -3.76
C GLY A 59 -23.69 -2.26 -4.36
N ALA A 60 -24.52 -1.25 -4.62
CA ALA A 60 -24.24 0.13 -5.05
C ALA A 60 -22.78 0.47 -5.43
N ARG A 61 -22.57 0.92 -6.69
CA ARG A 61 -21.33 1.53 -7.16
C ARG A 61 -20.91 2.65 -6.20
N THR A 62 -19.91 2.40 -5.36
CA THR A 62 -19.27 3.44 -4.56
C THR A 62 -18.36 4.24 -5.50
N PRO A 63 -18.61 5.53 -5.78
CA PRO A 63 -17.62 6.35 -6.45
C PRO A 63 -16.56 6.76 -5.41
N ALA A 64 -15.26 6.74 -5.65
CA ALA A 64 -14.43 5.96 -6.55
C ALA A 64 -13.11 5.87 -5.79
N ARG A 65 -12.48 4.69 -5.74
CA ARG A 65 -11.10 4.54 -5.27
C ARG A 65 -10.17 5.16 -6.32
N ALA A 66 -10.21 6.49 -6.44
CA ALA A 66 -9.56 7.27 -7.48
C ALA A 66 -8.11 7.61 -7.15
N TRP A 67 -7.66 7.31 -5.92
CA TRP A 67 -6.30 7.56 -5.47
C TRP A 67 -5.64 6.32 -4.90
N ARG A 68 -4.31 6.30 -4.97
CA ARG A 68 -3.46 5.27 -4.36
C ARG A 68 -2.32 5.92 -3.60
N LEU A 69 -1.92 5.31 -2.49
CA LEU A 69 -0.73 5.68 -1.73
C LEU A 69 0.32 4.58 -1.86
N GLN A 70 1.46 4.93 -2.44
CA GLN A 70 2.63 4.06 -2.52
C GLN A 70 3.56 4.33 -1.34
N SER A 71 4.16 3.28 -0.77
CA SER A 71 5.30 3.39 0.14
C SER A 71 6.60 3.22 -0.64
N VAL A 72 7.50 4.20 -0.56
CA VAL A 72 8.83 4.17 -1.17
C VAL A 72 9.87 4.03 -0.05
N PRO A 73 10.55 2.88 0.07
CA PRO A 73 11.56 2.67 1.10
C PRO A 73 12.71 3.67 0.99
N ASP A 74 13.27 4.07 2.14
CA ASP A 74 14.51 4.84 2.18
C ASP A 74 15.71 3.89 1.98
N PRO A 75 16.62 4.15 1.03
CA PRO A 75 17.76 3.28 0.78
C PRO A 75 18.80 3.28 1.93
N GLY A 76 18.77 4.30 2.80
CA GLY A 76 19.60 4.38 4.00
C GLY A 76 19.02 3.68 5.22
N GLY A 77 17.85 3.02 5.10
CA GLY A 77 17.19 2.30 6.20
C GLY A 77 16.33 3.18 7.11
N GLY A 78 16.10 4.45 6.75
CA GLY A 78 15.15 5.32 7.45
C GLY A 78 13.69 4.94 7.21
N SER A 79 12.77 5.68 7.84
CA SER A 79 11.35 5.61 7.52
C SER A 79 11.17 6.08 6.08
N GLY A 80 10.81 5.17 5.17
CA GLY A 80 10.54 5.50 3.76
C GLY A 80 9.44 6.56 3.62
N ARG A 81 9.24 7.09 2.41
CA ARG A 81 8.24 8.14 2.13
C ARG A 81 6.98 7.61 1.46
N GLY A 82 5.86 8.30 1.66
CA GLY A 82 4.63 8.08 0.91
C GLY A 82 4.59 8.88 -0.39
N VAL A 83 4.07 8.28 -1.46
CA VAL A 83 3.76 8.98 -2.72
C VAL A 83 2.31 8.76 -3.10
N LEU A 84 1.55 9.84 -3.24
CA LEU A 84 0.16 9.82 -3.68
C LEU A 84 0.06 9.78 -5.20
N HIS A 85 -0.82 8.94 -5.70
CA HIS A 85 -1.08 8.74 -7.12
C HIS A 85 -2.59 8.77 -7.39
N ARG A 86 -2.97 9.05 -8.65
CA ARG A 86 -4.31 8.67 -9.13
C ARG A 86 -4.38 7.18 -9.42
N ASP A 87 -5.58 6.63 -9.46
CA ASP A 87 -5.80 5.21 -9.75
C ASP A 87 -5.46 4.83 -11.21
N ASP A 88 -5.48 5.79 -12.13
CA ASP A 88 -5.05 5.60 -13.52
C ASP A 88 -3.53 5.77 -13.71
N CYS A 89 -2.78 6.11 -12.66
CA CYS A 89 -1.32 6.17 -12.72
C CYS A 89 -0.73 4.79 -12.99
N ARG A 90 0.33 4.69 -13.82
CA ARG A 90 0.93 3.39 -14.19
C ARG A 90 1.90 2.82 -13.16
N VAL A 91 2.08 3.49 -12.03
CA VAL A 91 2.99 3.05 -10.98
C VAL A 91 2.40 1.80 -10.29
N PRO A 92 3.19 0.70 -10.19
CA PRO A 92 2.71 -0.54 -9.59
C PRO A 92 2.60 -0.41 -8.06
N GLY A 93 1.63 -1.13 -7.50
CA GLY A 93 1.41 -1.22 -6.06
C GLY A 93 0.65 -0.03 -5.44
N GLY A 94 0.68 0.02 -4.12
CA GLY A 94 0.04 1.05 -3.29
C GLY A 94 -1.36 0.70 -2.78
N GLY A 95 -1.69 1.23 -1.61
CA GLY A 95 -3.01 1.09 -0.99
C GLY A 95 -4.02 2.05 -1.62
N ARG A 96 -5.22 1.57 -1.90
CA ARG A 96 -6.30 2.40 -2.47
C ARG A 96 -6.89 3.32 -1.40
N LEU A 97 -7.07 4.59 -1.75
CA LEU A 97 -7.66 5.61 -0.89
C LEU A 97 -9.01 6.08 -1.44
N ASN A 98 -9.92 6.40 -0.54
CA ASN A 98 -11.08 7.25 -0.81
C ASN A 98 -10.68 8.74 -0.72
N ARG A 99 -11.62 9.65 -1.04
CA ARG A 99 -11.35 11.09 -1.07
C ARG A 99 -10.89 11.65 0.28
N GLN A 100 -11.53 11.25 1.37
CA GLN A 100 -11.21 11.75 2.70
C GLN A 100 -9.84 11.23 3.17
N GLU A 101 -9.51 9.97 2.85
CA GLU A 101 -8.18 9.40 3.11
C GLU A 101 -7.08 10.10 2.29
N PHE A 102 -7.38 10.49 1.04
CA PHE A 102 -6.49 11.27 0.19
C PHE A 102 -6.19 12.66 0.80
N GLU A 103 -7.23 13.38 1.21
CA GLU A 103 -7.08 14.71 1.83
C GLU A 103 -6.25 14.64 3.13
N VAL A 104 -6.45 13.60 3.95
CA VAL A 104 -5.63 13.37 5.14
C VAL A 104 -4.17 13.07 4.77
N ALA A 105 -3.94 12.21 3.78
CA ALA A 105 -2.59 11.85 3.36
C ALA A 105 -1.84 13.05 2.76
N LEU A 106 -2.53 13.97 2.10
CA LEU A 106 -1.95 15.20 1.55
C LEU A 106 -1.34 16.10 2.64
N GLY A 107 -1.89 16.06 3.86
CA GLY A 107 -1.41 16.84 5.01
C GLY A 107 -0.29 16.17 5.81
N MET A 108 0.17 14.98 5.44
CA MET A 108 1.22 14.27 6.16
C MET A 108 2.62 14.72 5.69
N PRO A 109 3.57 14.98 6.60
CA PRO A 109 4.89 15.53 6.25
C PRO A 109 5.74 14.59 5.40
N ASP A 110 5.59 13.28 5.61
CA ASP A 110 6.37 12.24 4.91
C ASP A 110 5.68 11.75 3.63
N VAL A 111 4.59 12.41 3.22
CA VAL A 111 3.81 12.06 2.04
C VAL A 111 3.92 13.18 1.02
N THR A 112 4.19 12.80 -0.23
CA THR A 112 4.32 13.74 -1.35
C THR A 112 3.39 13.34 -2.48
N SER A 113 2.99 14.30 -3.30
CA SER A 113 2.24 14.03 -4.52
C SER A 113 3.14 13.52 -5.65
N CYS A 114 2.66 12.56 -6.43
CA CYS A 114 3.33 12.17 -7.66
C CYS A 114 3.35 13.34 -8.66
N GLY A 115 4.55 13.80 -9.02
CA GLY A 115 4.72 14.89 -9.99
C GLY A 115 4.24 14.58 -11.42
N VAL A 116 4.06 13.30 -11.75
CA VAL A 116 3.62 12.84 -13.08
C VAL A 116 2.10 12.86 -13.20
N CYS A 117 1.39 12.14 -12.32
CA CYS A 117 -0.07 12.05 -12.40
C CYS A 117 -0.82 13.16 -11.65
N ARG A 118 -0.11 13.98 -10.85
CA ARG A 118 -0.61 15.14 -10.10
C ARG A 118 -1.99 14.86 -9.48
N PRO A 119 -2.05 14.02 -8.43
CA PRO A 119 -3.31 13.51 -7.90
C PRO A 119 -4.26 14.58 -7.35
N GLU A 120 -3.76 15.76 -7.00
CA GLU A 120 -4.55 16.91 -6.57
C GLU A 120 -5.21 17.68 -7.73
N ALA A 121 -4.74 17.52 -8.97
CA ALA A 121 -5.34 18.20 -10.10
C ALA A 121 -6.73 17.63 -10.39
N GLU A 122 -7.70 18.51 -10.59
CA GLU A 122 -9.00 18.11 -11.12
C GLU A 122 -8.81 17.48 -12.51
N PRO A 123 -9.51 16.39 -12.82
CA PRO A 123 -9.44 15.83 -14.15
C PRO A 123 -10.02 16.87 -15.12
N ALA A 124 -9.23 17.29 -16.11
CA ALA A 124 -9.69 18.20 -17.15
C ALA A 124 -10.98 17.62 -17.76
N SER A 125 -12.07 18.38 -17.64
CA SER A 125 -13.39 18.04 -18.19
C SER A 125 -13.44 18.20 -19.71
#